data_AF-A0A0D2DJY2-F1
#
_entry.id   AF-A0A0D2DJY2-F1
#
_cell.length_a   1.000
_cell.length_b   1.000
_cell.length_c   1.000
_cell.angle_alpha   90.00
_cell.angle_beta   90.00
_cell.angle_gamma   90.00
#
_symmetry.space_group_name_H-M   'P 1'
#
loop_
_entity.id
_entity.type
_entity.pdbx_description
1 polymer ?
#
loop_
_entity_poly.entity_id
_entity_poly.type
_entity_poly.pdbx_seq_one_letter_code
_entity_poly.pdbx_strand_id
1 'polypeptide(L)'
;MKTAFRRLVRFKTSEGKIKYGEAPSEGASVGDVIKTYNGTFPCELEPSDEQAVVGEILCPLASTPIFYGIGLNYKGHIAEAK
;
A
#
# COMPACT_ATOMS: atom_id res chain seq x y z
N MET A 1 -10.32 14.29 8.54
CA MET A 1 -9.04 13.92 7.90
C MET A 1 -9.35 13.65 6.43
N LYS A 2 -8.80 14.40 5.49
CA LYS A 2 -9.03 14.17 4.06
C LYS A 2 -8.05 13.09 3.61
N THR A 3 -8.54 11.91 3.28
CA THR A 3 -7.68 10.82 2.79
C THR A 3 -7.22 11.15 1.38
N ALA A 4 -5.90 11.21 1.15
CA ALA A 4 -5.32 11.57 -0.14
C ALA A 4 -5.48 10.48 -1.22
N PHE A 5 -5.76 9.25 -0.79
CA PHE A 5 -5.84 8.05 -1.63
C PHE A 5 -7.06 7.22 -1.29
N ARG A 6 -7.47 6.36 -2.24
CA ARG A 6 -8.49 5.34 -2.02
C ARG A 6 -7.87 3.97 -1.79
N ARG A 7 -6.83 3.61 -2.54
CA ARG A 7 -6.04 2.36 -2.40
C ARG A 7 -4.57 2.68 -2.53
N LEU A 8 -3.87 2.66 -1.40
CA LEU A 8 -2.45 2.96 -1.37
C LEU A 8 -1.63 1.74 -1.77
N VAL A 9 -0.71 1.92 -2.71
CA VAL A 9 0.38 0.97 -2.95
C VAL A 9 1.72 1.67 -2.76
N ARG A 10 2.64 0.99 -2.08
CA ARG A 10 4.04 1.37 -1.98
C ARG A 10 4.83 0.43 -2.88
N PHE A 11 5.67 0.98 -3.75
CA PHE A 11 6.37 0.18 -4.73
C PHE A 11 7.73 0.78 -5.07
N LYS A 12 8.62 -0.06 -5.57
CA LYS A 12 9.86 0.35 -6.22
C LYS A 12 9.59 0.47 -7.72
N THR A 13 9.97 1.58 -8.33
CA THR A 13 9.88 1.78 -9.78
C THR A 13 10.89 0.91 -10.51
N SER A 14 10.74 0.76 -11.83
CA SER A 14 11.75 0.12 -12.69
C SER A 14 13.13 0.78 -12.60
N GLU A 15 13.18 2.09 -12.30
CA GLU A 15 14.40 2.87 -12.04
C GLU A 15 14.98 2.68 -10.63
N GLY A 16 14.31 1.91 -9.78
CA GLY A 16 14.74 1.61 -8.42
C GLY A 16 14.35 2.62 -7.34
N LYS A 17 13.53 3.63 -7.67
CA LYS A 17 13.05 4.62 -6.70
C LYS A 17 11.82 4.10 -5.96
N ILE A 18 11.68 4.40 -4.68
CA ILE A 18 10.48 4.04 -3.91
C ILE A 18 9.45 5.17 -4.03
N LYS A 19 8.23 4.82 -4.43
CA LYS A 19 7.10 5.74 -4.57
C LYS A 19 5.84 5.16 -3.92
N TYR A 20 4.88 6.05 -3.68
CA TYR A 20 3.49 5.69 -3.39
C TYR A 20 2.62 6.01 -4.59
N GLY A 21 1.55 5.22 -4.79
CA GLY A 21 0.59 5.44 -5.85
C GLY A 21 -0.81 4.93 -5.53
N GLU A 22 -1.74 5.26 -6.42
CA GLU A 22 -3.13 4.82 -6.35
C GLU A 22 -3.27 3.49 -7.11
N ALA A 23 -3.58 2.42 -6.39
CA ALA A 23 -3.80 1.12 -6.99
C ALA A 23 -5.18 1.03 -7.68
N PRO A 24 -5.28 0.33 -8.83
CA PRO A 24 -6.57 0.05 -9.45
C PRO A 24 -7.46 -0.80 -8.54
N SER A 25 -8.73 -0.92 -8.88
CA SER A 25 -9.72 -1.68 -8.09
C SER A 25 -9.32 -3.12 -7.84
N GLU A 26 -8.65 -3.72 -8.82
CA GLU A 26 -8.25 -5.13 -8.82
C GLU A 26 -6.94 -5.38 -8.07
N GLY A 27 -6.27 -4.31 -7.62
CA GLY A 27 -4.93 -4.35 -7.04
C GLY A 27 -3.83 -4.07 -8.07
N ALA A 28 -2.72 -3.49 -7.62
CA ALA A 28 -1.58 -3.21 -8.47
C ALA A 28 -0.77 -4.49 -8.75
N SER A 29 -0.21 -4.57 -9.96
CA SER A 29 0.69 -5.62 -10.42
C SER A 29 2.01 -5.03 -10.93
N VAL A 30 3.06 -5.86 -10.95
CA VAL A 30 4.34 -5.47 -11.58
C VAL A 30 4.12 -5.24 -13.08
N GLY A 31 4.64 -4.13 -13.59
CA GLY A 31 4.44 -3.66 -14.97
C GLY A 31 3.33 -2.62 -15.12
N ASP A 32 2.45 -2.47 -14.12
CA ASP A 32 1.38 -1.47 -14.18
C ASP A 32 1.94 -0.04 -14.17
N VAL A 33 1.28 0.84 -14.90
CA VAL A 33 1.53 2.28 -14.85
C VAL A 33 0.45 2.92 -13.99
N ILE A 34 0.86 3.49 -12.85
CA ILE A 34 -0.08 4.05 -11.88
C ILE A 34 0.26 5.50 -11.53
N LYS A 35 -0.77 6.28 -11.20
CA LYS A 35 -0.61 7.64 -10.66
C LYS A 35 0.09 7.60 -9.32
N THR A 36 1.01 8.53 -9.13
CA THR A 36 1.86 8.59 -7.95
C THR A 36 1.42 9.70 -7.00
N TYR A 37 1.92 9.62 -5.77
CA TYR A 37 1.78 10.65 -4.75
C TYR A 37 3.14 11.27 -4.44
N ASN A 38 3.12 12.55 -4.08
CA ASN A 38 4.28 13.21 -3.50
C ASN A 38 4.34 12.93 -1.99
N GLY A 39 5.53 12.63 -1.48
CA GLY A 39 5.78 12.36 -0.06
C GLY A 39 6.30 10.94 0.20
N THR A 40 6.79 10.73 1.42
CA THR A 40 7.41 9.47 1.88
C THR A 40 6.61 8.76 2.97
N PHE A 41 5.60 9.45 3.53
CA PHE A 41 4.78 8.96 4.62
C PHE A 41 3.28 9.05 4.27
N PRO A 42 2.49 7.98 4.45
CA PRO A 42 1.09 7.93 4.01
C PRO A 42 0.19 9.07 4.48
N CYS A 43 0.43 9.60 5.68
CA CYS A 43 -0.40 10.66 6.27
C CYS A 43 -0.12 12.05 5.68
N GLU A 44 0.95 12.20 4.92
CA GLU A 44 1.44 13.47 4.35
C GLU A 44 1.44 13.42 2.81
N LEU A 45 0.78 12.42 2.22
CA LEU A 45 0.76 12.26 0.78
C LEU A 45 -0.10 13.31 0.09
N GLU A 46 0.45 13.88 -0.98
CA GLU A 46 -0.26 14.81 -1.86
C GLU A 46 -0.45 14.19 -3.25
N PRO A 47 -1.64 14.34 -3.86
CA PRO A 47 -1.87 13.89 -5.24
C PRO A 47 -0.85 14.50 -6.20
N SER A 48 -0.32 13.66 -7.09
CA SER A 48 0.52 14.09 -8.21
C SER A 48 -0.09 13.65 -9.53
N ASP A 49 0.17 14.41 -10.58
CA ASP A 49 -0.19 14.03 -11.96
C ASP A 49 0.85 13.11 -12.60
N GLU A 50 1.96 12.84 -11.89
CA GLU A 50 3.00 11.91 -12.33
C GLU A 50 2.52 10.46 -12.28
N GLN A 51 3.00 9.67 -13.24
CA GLN A 51 2.82 8.22 -13.28
C GLN A 51 4.16 7.50 -13.24
N ALA A 52 4.19 6.30 -12.70
CA ALA A 52 5.36 5.45 -12.72
C ALA A 52 5.00 3.98 -12.94
N VAL A 53 5.93 3.25 -13.56
CA VAL A 53 5.83 1.80 -13.74
C VAL A 53 6.16 1.10 -12.42
N VAL A 54 5.31 0.17 -12.00
CA VAL A 54 5.54 -0.69 -10.85
C VAL A 54 6.61 -1.73 -11.20
N GLY A 55 7.78 -1.65 -10.57
CA GLY A 55 8.85 -2.64 -10.71
C GLY A 55 8.77 -3.74 -9.67
N GLU A 56 8.44 -3.38 -8.43
CA GLU A 56 8.33 -4.31 -7.29
C GLU A 56 7.32 -3.76 -6.28
N ILE A 57 6.36 -4.60 -5.85
CA ILE A 57 5.39 -4.22 -4.82
C ILE A 57 6.02 -4.41 -3.44
N LEU A 58 5.92 -3.40 -2.58
CA LEU A 58 6.46 -3.41 -1.23
C LEU A 58 5.33 -3.44 -0.20
N CYS A 59 5.68 -3.72 1.05
CA CYS A 59 4.76 -3.49 2.17
C CYS A 59 4.23 -2.04 2.12
N PRO A 60 2.92 -1.82 2.34
CA PRO A 60 2.29 -0.51 2.18
C PRO A 60 2.80 0.53 3.17
N LEU A 61 3.30 0.08 4.33
CA LEU A 61 4.02 0.91 5.30
C LEU A 61 5.51 0.56 5.25
N ALA A 62 6.37 1.57 5.24
CA ALA A 62 7.83 1.38 5.27
C ALA A 62 8.30 0.75 6.59
N SER A 63 7.63 1.09 7.69
CA SER A 63 7.85 0.53 9.02
C SER A 63 6.60 0.73 9.88
N THR A 64 6.48 -0.06 10.94
CA THR A 64 5.53 0.17 12.03
C THR A 64 6.26 -0.16 13.34
N PRO A 65 6.10 0.65 14.40
CA PRO A 65 6.78 0.39 15.67
C PRO A 65 6.26 -0.87 16.36
N ILE A 66 4.99 -1.23 16.15
CA ILE A 66 4.32 -2.35 16.81
C ILE A 66 3.36 -3.02 15.82
N PHE A 67 3.34 -4.37 15.81
CA PHE A 67 2.28 -5.17 15.24
C PHE A 67 1.42 -5.73 16.38
N TYR A 68 0.16 -5.31 16.48
CA TYR A 68 -0.75 -5.78 17.52
C TYR A 68 -1.77 -6.74 16.92
N GLY A 69 -1.67 -8.03 17.28
CA GLY A 69 -2.54 -9.09 16.78
C GLY A 69 -3.63 -9.47 17.78
N ILE A 70 -4.86 -9.65 17.29
CA ILE A 70 -5.97 -10.22 18.05
C ILE A 70 -6.27 -11.62 17.52
N GLY A 71 -5.93 -12.63 18.31
CA GLY A 71 -6.22 -14.03 18.00
C GLY A 71 -7.71 -14.35 18.17
N LEU A 72 -8.16 -15.42 17.51
CA LEU A 72 -9.51 -15.98 17.68
C LEU A 72 -10.65 -14.97 17.44
N ASN A 73 -10.46 -13.97 16.57
CA ASN A 73 -11.45 -12.93 16.30
C ASN A 73 -12.55 -13.34 15.30
N TYR A 74 -12.64 -14.63 14.97
CA TYR A 74 -13.62 -15.19 14.04
C TYR A 74 -14.22 -16.47 14.63
N LYS A 75 -15.55 -16.57 14.65
CA LYS A 75 -16.29 -17.71 15.23
C LYS A 75 -15.87 -19.06 14.63
N GLY A 76 -15.65 -19.12 13.31
CA GLY A 76 -15.18 -20.33 12.63
C GLY A 76 -13.79 -20.76 13.11
N HIS A 77 -12.83 -19.83 13.13
CA HIS A 77 -11.47 -20.10 13.62
C HIS A 77 -11.46 -20.53 15.11
N ILE A 78 -12.36 -20.00 15.93
CA ILE A 78 -12.53 -20.47 17.33
C ILE A 78 -12.93 -21.94 17.38
N ALA A 79 -13.80 -22.39 16.48
CA ALA A 79 -14.28 -23.77 16.46
C ALA A 79 -13.23 -24.75 15.93
N GLU A 80 -12.41 -24.34 14.95
CA GLU A 80 -11.31 -25.14 14.38
C GLU A 80 -10.10 -25.28 15.32
N ALA A 81 -9.86 -24.28 16.18
CA ALA A 81 -8.72 -24.25 17.09
C ALA A 81 -8.94 -25.04 18.40
N LYS A 82 -10.03 -25.82 18.50
CA LYS A 82 -10.32 -26.72 19.62
C LYS A 82 -9.77 -28.11 19.34
#